data_AF-A0A847W7Q1-F1
#
_entry.id   AF-A0A847W7Q1-F1
#
_cell.length_a   1.000
_cell.length_b   1.000
_cell.length_c   1.000
_cell.angle_alpha   90.00
_cell.angle_beta   90.00
_cell.angle_gamma   90.00
#
_symmetry.space_group_name_H-M   'P 1'
#
loop_
_entity.id
_entity.type
_entity.pdbx_description
1 polymer ?
#
loop_
_entity_poly.entity_id
_entity_poly.type
_entity_poly.pdbx_seq_one_letter_code
_entity_poly.pdbx_strand_id
1 'polypeptide(L)'
;MLKTHSLLAQGGDSSSIFGNIQAPPGVSNFNQQAGGIGIILFFSNLIKLIAVVAGLWTMLNFILAGFTYVTSSGNPSAIEKIGSKLTLSVIGLAIIIASYTLAAIIGLILFGDASFIINPQIPTPII
;
A
#
# COMPACT_ATOMS: atom_id res chain seq x y z
N MET A 1 -41.56 5.70 55.35
CA MET A 1 -41.49 6.17 53.95
C MET A 1 -40.26 7.05 53.80
N LEU A 2 -39.20 6.58 53.12
CA LEU A 2 -38.16 7.43 52.51
C LEU A 2 -37.27 6.52 51.66
N LYS A 3 -37.44 6.61 50.35
CA LYS A 3 -36.76 5.82 49.33
C LYS A 3 -35.62 6.69 48.80
N THR A 4 -34.41 6.51 49.32
CA THR A 4 -33.18 7.13 48.82
C THR A 4 -32.92 6.60 47.41
N HIS A 5 -33.42 7.31 46.40
CA HIS A 5 -32.98 7.09 45.03
C HIS A 5 -31.68 7.85 44.87
N SER A 6 -30.59 7.11 45.02
CA SER A 6 -29.29 7.47 44.50
C SER A 6 -29.48 7.81 43.02
N LEU A 7 -29.51 9.10 42.70
CA LEU A 7 -29.32 9.60 41.35
C LEU A 7 -27.85 9.37 41.02
N LEU A 8 -27.54 8.12 40.72
CA LEU A 8 -26.34 7.74 40.02
C LEU A 8 -26.38 8.52 38.71
N ALA A 9 -25.34 9.32 38.49
CA ALA A 9 -24.96 9.77 37.17
C ALA A 9 -25.07 8.58 36.22
N GLN A 10 -26.10 8.60 35.37
CA GLN A 10 -26.20 7.71 34.24
C GLN A 10 -24.99 8.06 33.37
N GLY A 11 -23.96 7.21 33.43
CA GLY A 11 -22.92 7.11 32.43
C GLY A 11 -23.58 6.74 31.11
N GLY A 12 -24.12 7.76 30.46
CA GLY A 12 -24.58 7.74 29.08
C GLY A 12 -23.67 8.71 28.34
N ASP A 13 -22.59 8.15 27.81
CA ASP A 13 -21.98 8.54 26.54
C ASP A 13 -22.27 9.99 26.11
N SER A 14 -21.32 10.88 26.39
CA SER A 14 -21.27 12.24 25.82
C SER A 14 -21.14 12.25 24.27
N SER A 15 -21.42 11.14 23.59
CA SER A 15 -21.22 10.91 22.17
C SER A 15 -22.51 11.02 21.33
N SER A 16 -23.50 11.80 21.77
CA SER A 16 -24.77 11.93 21.02
C SER A 16 -25.35 13.35 21.00
N ILE A 17 -24.52 14.41 21.06
CA ILE A 17 -24.99 15.80 20.82
C ILE A 17 -24.83 16.22 19.35
N PHE A 18 -23.94 15.55 18.61
CA PHE A 18 -23.87 15.63 17.16
C PHE A 18 -24.19 14.25 16.62
N GLY A 19 -25.21 14.16 15.75
CA GLY A 19 -25.70 12.89 15.22
C GLY A 19 -24.59 12.02 14.66
N ASN A 20 -24.73 10.71 14.82
CA ASN A 20 -23.78 9.74 14.30
C ASN A 20 -23.69 9.91 12.77
N ILE A 21 -22.54 10.37 12.28
CA ILE A 21 -22.24 10.36 10.85
C ILE A 21 -22.08 8.90 10.46
N GLN A 22 -23.19 8.27 10.10
CA GLN A 22 -23.21 6.91 9.62
C GLN A 22 -22.49 6.89 8.27
N ALA A 23 -21.27 6.35 8.29
CA ALA A 23 -20.44 6.25 7.12
C ALA A 23 -21.19 5.45 6.02
N PRO A 24 -21.17 5.90 4.74
CA PRO A 24 -21.89 5.23 3.67
C PRO A 24 -21.57 3.72 3.57
N PRO A 25 -22.55 2.86 3.22
CA PRO A 25 -22.33 1.43 3.10
C PRO A 25 -21.18 1.15 2.13
N GLY A 26 -20.11 0.49 2.62
CA GLY A 26 -18.92 0.15 1.84
C GLY A 26 -17.60 0.70 2.41
N VAL A 27 -17.63 1.82 3.16
CA VAL A 27 -16.42 2.35 3.81
C VAL A 27 -16.17 1.79 5.22
N SER A 28 -17.12 1.03 5.78
CA SER A 28 -17.00 0.42 7.11
C SER A 28 -15.84 -0.58 7.20
N ASN A 29 -15.61 -1.39 6.17
CA ASN A 29 -14.48 -2.34 6.12
C ASN A 29 -13.12 -1.62 6.08
N PHE A 30 -13.06 -0.45 5.44
CA PHE A 30 -11.86 0.37 5.38
C PHE A 30 -11.68 1.23 6.64
N ASN A 31 -12.76 1.64 7.31
CA ASN A 31 -12.73 2.46 8.52
C ASN A 31 -12.35 1.64 9.76
N GLN A 32 -12.89 0.41 9.89
CA GLN A 32 -12.54 -0.54 10.95
C GLN A 32 -11.07 -0.98 10.88
N GLN A 33 -10.52 -1.12 9.67
CA GLN A 33 -9.12 -1.47 9.44
C GLN A 33 -8.17 -0.26 9.53
N ALA A 34 -8.69 0.98 9.46
CA ALA A 34 -7.88 2.20 9.33
C ALA A 34 -7.88 3.12 10.57
N GLY A 35 -8.65 2.83 11.63
CA GLY A 35 -8.74 3.73 12.79
C GLY A 35 -9.12 5.17 12.41
N GLY A 36 -9.92 5.34 11.34
CA GLY A 36 -10.35 6.65 10.83
C GLY A 36 -9.63 7.21 9.60
N ILE A 37 -8.53 6.61 9.10
CA ILE A 37 -7.80 7.15 7.93
C ILE A 37 -7.77 6.16 6.74
N GLY A 38 -8.95 5.91 6.16
CA GLY A 38 -9.10 4.97 5.02
C GLY A 38 -8.30 5.35 3.76
N ILE A 39 -7.89 6.61 3.62
CA ILE A 39 -7.09 7.09 2.49
C ILE A 39 -5.68 6.46 2.47
N ILE A 40 -5.08 6.17 3.64
CA ILE A 40 -3.76 5.53 3.72
C ILE A 40 -3.81 4.09 3.21
N LEU A 41 -4.88 3.35 3.56
CA LEU A 41 -5.10 1.99 3.07
C LEU A 41 -5.40 1.96 1.57
N PHE A 42 -6.16 2.94 1.06
CA PHE A 42 -6.43 3.07 -0.36
C PHE A 42 -5.14 3.26 -1.17
N PHE A 43 -4.29 4.22 -0.76
CA PHE A 43 -3.00 4.44 -1.42
C PHE A 43 -2.06 3.24 -1.28
N SER A 44 -1.99 2.61 -0.10
CA SER A 44 -1.18 1.41 0.08
C SER A 44 -1.58 0.28 -0.88
N ASN A 45 -2.88 0.03 -1.04
CA ASN A 45 -3.38 -0.97 -1.97
C ASN A 45 -3.15 -0.56 -3.43
N LEU A 46 -3.29 0.72 -3.77
CA LEU A 46 -3.01 1.25 -5.10
C LEU A 46 -1.53 1.06 -5.50
N ILE A 47 -0.61 1.39 -4.59
CA ILE A 47 0.83 1.20 -4.82
C ILE A 47 1.18 -0.28 -4.97
N LYS A 48 0.59 -1.18 -4.16
CA LYS A 48 0.76 -2.62 -4.31
C LYS A 48 0.26 -3.11 -5.66
N LEU A 49 -0.92 -2.66 -6.10
CA LEU A 49 -1.50 -3.04 -7.39
C LEU A 49 -0.59 -2.61 -8.54
N ILE A 50 -0.13 -1.35 -8.53
CA ILE A 50 0.78 -0.82 -9.57
C ILE A 50 2.09 -1.60 -9.58
N ALA A 51 2.65 -1.92 -8.41
CA ALA A 51 3.89 -2.69 -8.31
C ALA A 51 3.75 -4.10 -8.93
N VAL A 52 2.64 -4.80 -8.68
CA VAL A 52 2.37 -6.12 -9.27
C VAL A 52 2.23 -6.02 -10.79
N VAL A 53 1.44 -5.06 -11.28
CA VAL A 53 1.25 -4.84 -12.73
C VAL A 53 2.58 -4.47 -13.41
N ALA A 54 3.36 -3.59 -12.80
CA ALA A 54 4.68 -3.19 -13.31
C ALA A 54 5.67 -4.36 -13.32
N GLY A 55 5.66 -5.21 -12.30
CA GLY A 55 6.48 -6.42 -12.24
C GLY A 55 6.15 -7.40 -13.38
N LEU A 56 4.86 -7.68 -13.58
CA LEU A 56 4.39 -8.53 -14.68
C LEU A 56 4.73 -7.95 -16.05
N TRP A 57 4.50 -6.65 -16.24
CA TRP A 57 4.82 -5.96 -17.49
C TRP A 57 6.32 -6.00 -17.80
N THR A 58 7.15 -5.78 -16.78
CA THR A 58 8.61 -5.86 -16.92
C THR A 58 9.06 -7.27 -17.28
N MET A 59 8.48 -8.30 -16.65
CA MET A 59 8.79 -9.70 -16.94
C MET A 59 8.50 -10.04 -18.40
N LEU A 60 7.34 -9.62 -18.93
CA LEU A 60 6.99 -9.84 -20.33
C LEU A 60 7.94 -9.12 -21.29
N ASN A 61 8.27 -7.86 -21.01
CA ASN A 61 9.22 -7.08 -21.82
C ASN A 61 10.62 -7.70 -21.80
N PHE A 62 11.05 -8.24 -20.66
CA PHE A 62 12.35 -8.90 -20.53
C PHE A 62 12.44 -10.16 -21.41
N ILE A 63 11.41 -11.00 -21.40
CA ILE A 63 11.34 -12.21 -22.25
C ILE A 63 11.33 -11.82 -23.72
N LEU A 64 10.49 -10.86 -24.11
CA LEU A 64 10.35 -10.43 -25.50
C LEU A 64 11.64 -9.79 -26.03
N ALA A 65 12.32 -9.01 -25.21
CA ALA A 65 13.59 -8.40 -25.56
C ALA A 65 14.72 -9.44 -25.65
N GLY A 66 14.74 -10.44 -24.77
CA GLY A 66 15.68 -11.57 -24.86
C GLY A 66 15.51 -12.37 -26.16
N PHE A 67 14.26 -12.68 -26.53
CA PHE A 67 13.95 -13.35 -27.79
C PHE A 67 14.37 -12.51 -29.00
N THR A 68 13.99 -11.23 -29.01
CA THR A 68 14.32 -10.31 -30.10
C THR A 68 15.83 -10.10 -30.22
N TYR A 69 16.57 -10.06 -29.11
CA TYR A 69 18.03 -9.95 -29.09
C TYR A 69 18.70 -11.15 -29.77
N VAL A 70 18.24 -12.38 -29.48
CA VAL A 70 18.76 -13.60 -30.10
C VAL A 70 18.43 -13.65 -31.60
N THR A 71 17.22 -13.29 -32.00
CA THR A 71 16.77 -13.31 -33.40
C THR A 71 17.35 -12.18 -34.25
N SER A 72 17.73 -11.04 -33.65
CA SER A 72 18.24 -9.86 -34.38
C SER A 72 19.74 -9.88 -34.67
N SER A 73 20.40 -11.04 -34.51
CA SER A 73 21.86 -11.26 -34.63
C SER A 73 22.49 -10.81 -35.96
N GLY A 74 21.70 -10.45 -36.98
CA GLY A 74 22.16 -9.95 -38.28
C GLY A 74 22.03 -8.43 -38.50
N ASN A 75 21.46 -7.66 -37.57
CA ASN A 75 21.27 -6.20 -37.73
C ASN A 75 21.73 -5.42 -36.48
N PRO A 76 22.92 -4.79 -36.52
CA PRO A 76 23.48 -4.07 -35.36
C PRO A 76 22.62 -2.88 -34.90
N SER A 77 21.94 -2.18 -35.81
CA SER A 77 21.03 -1.08 -35.44
C SER A 77 19.82 -1.56 -34.64
N ALA A 78 19.32 -2.76 -34.93
CA ALA A 78 18.23 -3.36 -34.16
C ALA A 78 18.70 -3.77 -32.76
N ILE A 79 19.89 -4.37 -32.65
CA ILE A 79 20.49 -4.80 -31.39
C ILE A 79 20.74 -3.62 -30.45
N GLU A 80 21.26 -2.50 -30.96
CA GLU A 80 21.52 -1.29 -30.17
C GLU A 80 20.22 -0.69 -29.59
N LYS A 81 19.15 -0.69 -30.40
CA LYS A 81 17.80 -0.25 -29.99
C LYS A 81 17.16 -1.18 -28.96
N ILE A 82 17.45 -2.48 -29.02
CA ILE A 82 16.99 -3.48 -28.04
C ILE A 82 17.75 -3.35 -26.72
N GLY A 83 19.08 -3.18 -26.78
CA GLY A 83 19.92 -3.01 -25.60
C GLY A 83 19.52 -1.79 -24.77
N SER A 84 19.23 -0.68 -25.44
CA SER A 84 18.73 0.54 -24.77
C SER A 84 17.34 0.33 -24.15
N LYS A 85 16.42 -0.36 -24.82
CA LYS A 85 15.11 -0.74 -24.23
C LYS A 85 15.24 -1.67 -23.02
N LEU A 86 16.10 -2.68 -23.08
CA LEU A 86 16.37 -3.60 -21.96
C LEU A 86 16.94 -2.85 -20.77
N THR A 87 17.92 -1.98 -21.00
CA THR A 87 18.54 -1.17 -19.96
C THR A 87 17.49 -0.31 -19.25
N LEU A 88 16.60 0.35 -19.99
CA LEU A 88 15.49 1.12 -19.43
C LEU A 88 14.53 0.25 -18.60
N SER A 89 14.19 -0.96 -19.04
CA SER A 89 13.35 -1.88 -18.26
C SER A 89 14.02 -2.34 -16.97
N VAL A 90 15.31 -2.66 -17.01
CA VAL A 90 16.10 -3.05 -15.83
C VAL A 90 16.21 -1.89 -14.84
N ILE A 91 16.48 -0.68 -15.33
CA ILE A 91 16.50 0.54 -14.51
C ILE A 91 15.13 0.76 -13.84
N GLY A 92 14.02 0.62 -14.59
CA GLY A 92 12.68 0.77 -14.04
C GLY A 92 12.39 -0.21 -12.91
N LEU A 93 12.76 -1.48 -13.09
CA LEU A 93 12.63 -2.50 -12.05
C LEU A 93 13.51 -2.20 -10.83
N ALA A 94 14.76 -1.81 -11.06
CA ALA A 94 15.70 -1.46 -10.01
C ALA A 94 15.18 -0.30 -9.15
N ILE A 95 14.56 0.72 -9.76
CA ILE A 95 13.93 1.84 -9.04
C ILE A 95 12.78 1.36 -8.15
N ILE A 96 11.92 0.46 -8.64
CA ILE A 96 10.80 -0.08 -7.84
C ILE A 96 11.34 -0.83 -6.62
N ILE A 97 12.33 -1.70 -6.82
CA ILE A 97 12.96 -2.48 -5.75
C ILE A 97 13.65 -1.55 -4.75
N ALA A 98 14.40 -0.55 -5.23
CA ALA A 98 15.08 0.42 -4.39
C ALA A 98 14.10 1.26 -3.57
N SER A 99 12.99 1.70 -4.18
CA SER A 99 11.93 2.45 -3.49
C SER A 99 11.32 1.64 -2.34
N TYR A 100 10.96 0.37 -2.59
CA TYR A 100 10.44 -0.53 -1.55
C TYR A 100 11.46 -0.78 -0.44
N THR A 101 12.72 -1.01 -0.82
CA THR A 101 13.81 -1.24 0.15
C THR A 101 14.04 -0.01 1.02
N LEU A 102 14.04 1.19 0.43
CA LEU A 102 14.23 2.44 1.16
C LEU A 102 13.05 2.72 2.09
N ALA A 103 11.81 2.52 1.62
CA ALA A 103 10.62 2.63 2.44
C ALA A 103 10.63 1.64 3.63
N ALA A 104 11.13 0.42 3.41
CA ALA A 104 11.30 -0.58 4.46
C ALA A 104 12.34 -0.18 5.50
N ILE A 105 13.49 0.37 5.08
CA ILE A 105 14.53 0.88 5.98
C ILE A 105 13.99 2.05 6.82
N ILE A 106 13.30 2.99 6.19
CA ILE A 106 12.67 4.13 6.88
C ILE A 106 11.61 3.63 7.86
N GLY A 107 10.79 2.65 7.46
CA GLY A 107 9.79 2.01 8.31
C GLY A 107 10.41 1.37 9.55
N LEU A 108 11.51 0.65 9.37
CA LEU A 108 12.25 -0.01 10.45
C LEU A 108 12.80 0.99 11.46
N ILE A 109 13.36 2.12 11.01
CA ILE A 109 13.97 3.12 11.89
C ILE A 109 12.91 3.93 12.65
N LEU A 110 11.83 4.31 11.97
CA LEU A 110 10.81 5.20 12.57
C LEU A 110 9.76 4.46 13.40
N PHE A 111 9.38 3.25 12.97
CA PHE A 111 8.26 2.50 13.53
C PHE A 111 8.66 1.15 14.13
N GLY A 112 9.95 0.78 14.07
CA GLY A 112 10.43 -0.54 14.51
C GLY A 112 10.06 -1.68 13.57
N ASP A 113 9.23 -1.42 12.57
CA ASP A 113 8.68 -2.39 11.64
C ASP A 113 8.88 -1.95 10.19
N ALA A 114 9.69 -2.71 9.45
CA ALA A 114 9.95 -2.48 8.03
C ALA A 114 8.68 -2.53 7.16
N SER A 115 7.66 -3.25 7.63
CA SER A 115 6.40 -3.44 6.92
C SER A 115 5.37 -2.35 7.21
N PHE A 116 5.61 -1.41 8.15
CA PHE A 116 4.59 -0.44 8.57
C PHE A 116 4.13 0.48 7.42
N ILE A 117 5.06 0.93 6.58
CA ILE A 117 4.77 1.83 5.46
C ILE A 117 4.22 1.07 4.24
N ILE A 118 4.64 -0.17 4.06
CA ILE A 118 4.31 -0.99 2.88
C ILE A 118 3.03 -1.80 3.10
N ASN A 119 2.77 -2.21 4.32
CA ASN A 119 1.59 -2.93 4.75
C ASN A 119 1.18 -2.42 6.13
N PRO A 120 0.58 -1.21 6.21
CA PRO A 120 0.12 -0.68 7.48
C PRO A 120 -0.84 -1.67 8.12
N GLN A 121 -0.39 -2.32 9.19
CA GLN A 121 -1.21 -3.09 10.10
C GLN A 121 -1.45 -2.17 11.28
N ILE A 122 -2.71 -1.88 11.57
CA ILE A 122 -3.04 -1.09 12.75
C ILE A 122 -2.84 -2.00 13.95
N PRO A 123 -1.94 -1.65 14.88
CA PRO A 123 -1.88 -2.33 16.16
C PRO A 123 -3.25 -2.23 16.81
N THR A 124 -3.94 -3.35 16.91
CA THR A 124 -5.13 -3.45 17.77
C THR A 124 -4.65 -3.19 19.20
N PRO A 125 -5.28 -2.28 19.94
CA PRO A 125 -4.89 -2.01 21.32
C PRO A 125 -4.87 -3.31 22.11
N ILE A 126 -3.76 -3.56 22.80
CA ILE A 126 -3.62 -4.65 23.74
C ILE A 126 -4.53 -4.29 24.92
N ILE A 127 -5.61 -5.05 25.12
CA ILE A 127 -6.43 -4.98 26.33
C ILE A 127 -5.70 -5.73 27.44
#